data_AF-A0AAV4DSN1-F1
#
_entry.id   AF-A0AAV4DSN1-F1
#
_cell.length_a   1.000
_cell.length_b   1.000
_cell.length_c   1.000
_cell.angle_alpha   90.00
_cell.angle_beta   90.00
_cell.angle_gamma   90.00
#
_symmetry.space_group_name_H-M   'P 1'
#
loop_
_entity.id
_entity.type
_entity.pdbx_description
1 polymer ?
#
loop_
_entity_poly.entity_id
_entity_poly.type
_entity_poly.pdbx_seq_one_letter_code
_entity_poly.pdbx_strand_id
1 'polypeptide(L)'
;MVKAICVLSPGCVSGVTGTLTFTQEKANDKTIVSGQVKGLTPGLHGFHIHEFGDYSNGCMSAGSHFNPLGKTHGGPDSDIR
;
A
#
# COMPACT_ATOMS: atom_id res chain seq x y z
N MET A 1 4.16 17.55 11.02
CA MET A 1 3.54 16.22 11.08
C MET A 1 2.41 16.15 10.08
N VAL A 2 2.45 15.17 9.18
CA VAL A 2 1.35 14.82 8.27
C VAL A 2 0.85 13.42 8.60
N LYS A 3 -0.45 13.20 8.40
CA LYS A 3 -1.11 11.92 8.60
C LYS A 3 -1.96 11.57 7.39
N ALA A 4 -2.00 10.29 7.04
CA ALA A 4 -2.92 9.75 6.05
C ALA A 4 -3.52 8.44 6.55
N ILE A 5 -4.67 8.07 5.97
CA ILE A 5 -5.39 6.84 6.27
C ILE A 5 -5.78 6.16 4.95
N CYS A 6 -5.65 4.84 4.91
CA CYS A 6 -6.14 4.00 3.83
C CYS A 6 -7.09 2.95 4.40
N VAL A 7 -8.29 2.87 3.84
CA VAL A 7 -9.28 1.84 4.19
C VAL A 7 -9.34 0.83 3.06
N LEU A 8 -8.89 -0.40 3.33
CA LEU A 8 -8.95 -1.50 2.40
C LEU A 8 -10.37 -2.08 2.41
N SER A 9 -11.05 -1.92 1.27
CA SER A 9 -12.40 -2.41 1.03
C SER A 9 -12.36 -3.71 0.20
N PRO A 10 -13.39 -4.57 0.29
CA PRO A 10 -13.37 -5.92 -0.28
C PRO A 10 -13.57 -5.94 -1.81
N GLY A 11 -13.28 -4.86 -2.53
CA GLY A 11 -13.52 -4.76 -3.98
C GLY A 11 -12.50 -5.48 -4.87
N CYS A 12 -11.53 -6.19 -4.29
CA CYS A 12 -10.45 -6.86 -5.03
C CYS A 12 -10.28 -8.32 -4.61
N VAL A 13 -10.35 -8.55 -3.30
CA VAL A 13 -10.42 -9.88 -2.70
C VAL A 13 -11.60 -9.87 -1.74
N SER A 14 -12.60 -10.70 -2.01
CA SER A 14 -13.78 -10.79 -1.17
C SER A 14 -13.40 -11.19 0.25
N GLY A 15 -13.98 -10.51 1.25
CA GLY A 15 -13.76 -10.78 2.67
C GLY A 15 -12.47 -10.20 3.27
N VAL A 16 -11.55 -9.65 2.46
CA VAL A 16 -10.36 -8.95 2.97
C VAL A 16 -10.69 -7.49 3.23
N THR A 17 -10.41 -7.03 4.44
CA THR A 17 -10.65 -5.64 4.86
C THR A 17 -9.53 -5.17 5.79
N GLY A 18 -9.35 -3.86 5.91
CA GLY A 18 -8.36 -3.33 6.82
C GLY A 18 -8.33 -1.81 6.87
N THR A 19 -7.61 -1.31 7.86
CA THR A 19 -7.33 0.12 8.00
C THR A 19 -5.86 0.30 8.30
N LEU A 20 -5.21 1.14 7.50
CA LEU A 20 -3.80 1.50 7.63
C LEU A 20 -3.68 3.00 7.86
N THR A 21 -2.73 3.38 8.68
CA THR A 21 -2.37 4.76 8.99
C THR A 21 -0.92 5.00 8.62
N PHE A 22 -0.67 6.19 8.09
CA PHE A 22 0.64 6.67 7.70
C PHE A 22 0.92 7.94 8.50
N THR A 23 2.05 7.99 9.19
CA THR A 23 2.48 9.20 9.92
C THR A 23 3.90 9.57 9.54
N GLN A 24 4.12 10.86 9.28
CA GLN A 24 5.44 11.40 8.96
C GLN A 24 5.61 12.72 9.69
N GLU A 25 6.65 12.85 10.52
CA GLU A 25 6.86 14.02 11.36
C GLU A 25 7.25 15.26 10.54
N LYS A 26 8.24 15.10 9.67
CA LYS A 26 8.74 16.14 8.75
C LYS A 26 8.88 15.56 7.33
N ALA A 27 8.96 16.44 6.32
CA ALA A 27 8.92 16.04 4.91
C ALA A 27 9.95 14.97 4.49
N ASN A 28 11.12 14.93 5.13
CA ASN A 28 12.21 14.01 4.80
C ASN A 28 12.39 12.88 5.83
N ASP A 29 11.51 12.79 6.83
CA ASP A 29 11.57 11.70 7.81
C ASP A 29 10.95 10.42 7.23
N LYS A 30 11.26 9.27 7.83
CA LYS A 30 10.61 8.00 7.47
C LYS A 30 9.12 8.08 7.75
N THR A 31 8.31 7.54 6.85
CA THR A 31 6.88 7.32 7.09
C THR A 31 6.70 6.05 7.91
N ILE A 32 5.98 6.14 9.02
CA ILE A 32 5.56 4.98 9.80
C ILE A 32 4.22 4.51 9.25
N VAL A 33 4.13 3.22 8.91
CA VAL A 33 2.91 2.56 8.46
C VAL A 33 2.46 1.60 9.54
N SER A 34 1.22 1.74 10.02
CA SER A 34 0.66 0.89 11.07
C SER A 34 -0.83 0.66 10.87
N GLY A 35 -1.32 -0.51 11.24
CA GLY A 35 -2.73 -0.84 11.17
C GLY A 35 -3.00 -2.33 11.19
N GLN A 36 -4.18 -2.73 10.72
CA GLN A 36 -4.61 -4.13 10.73
C GLN A 36 -5.33 -4.48 9.44
N VAL A 37 -5.03 -5.67 8.91
CA VAL A 37 -5.72 -6.31 7.79
C VAL A 37 -6.27 -7.64 8.28
N LYS A 38 -7.52 -7.95 7.93
CA LYS A 38 -8.26 -9.15 8.35
C LYS A 38 -8.76 -9.92 7.14
N GLY A 39 -9.05 -11.21 7.35
CA GLY A 39 -9.60 -12.10 6.32
C GLY A 39 -8.56 -12.65 5.34
N LEU A 40 -7.27 -12.40 5.58
CA LEU A 40 -6.18 -12.97 4.79
C LEU A 40 -6.00 -14.46 5.10
N THR A 41 -5.60 -15.23 4.09
CA THR A 41 -5.14 -16.60 4.29
C THR A 41 -3.82 -16.62 5.08
N PRO A 42 -3.47 -17.72 5.77
CA PRO A 42 -2.16 -17.85 6.41
C PRO A 42 -1.01 -17.69 5.41
N GLY A 43 0.05 -16.98 5.81
CA GLY A 43 1.25 -16.76 4.99
C GLY A 43 1.61 -15.29 4.83
N LEU A 44 2.65 -15.03 4.02
CA LEU A 44 3.07 -13.68 3.66
C LEU A 44 2.24 -13.18 2.48
N HIS A 45 1.89 -11.89 2.52
CA HIS A 45 1.11 -11.21 1.48
C HIS A 45 1.89 -10.00 0.97
N GLY A 46 1.90 -9.79 -0.34
CA GLY A 46 2.50 -8.61 -0.95
C GLY A 46 1.78 -7.34 -0.50
N PHE A 47 2.53 -6.28 -0.22
CA PHE A 47 1.99 -4.99 0.21
C PHE A 47 2.69 -3.87 -0.52
N HIS A 48 1.95 -3.13 -1.34
CA HIS A 48 2.51 -2.15 -2.27
C HIS A 48 1.66 -0.88 -2.30
N ILE A 49 2.27 0.23 -2.73
CA ILE A 49 1.56 1.44 -3.14
C ILE A 49 1.45 1.40 -4.66
N HIS A 50 0.24 1.55 -5.17
CA HIS A 50 -0.04 1.60 -6.61
C HIS A 50 -0.03 3.05 -7.12
N GLU A 51 0.18 3.20 -8.43
CA GLU A 51 0.35 4.49 -9.09
C GLU A 51 -0.90 5.39 -9.00
N PHE A 52 -2.08 4.80 -9.13
CA PHE A 52 -3.34 5.55 -9.16
C PHE A 52 -4.19 5.28 -7.92
N GLY A 53 -4.75 6.34 -7.35
CA GLY A 53 -5.84 6.27 -6.38
C GLY A 53 -7.21 6.02 -7.03
N ASP A 54 -7.24 5.29 -8.15
CA ASP A 54 -8.46 4.99 -8.90
C ASP A 54 -9.03 3.63 -8.47
N TYR A 55 -10.27 3.64 -8.00
CA TYR A 55 -11.00 2.46 -7.57
C TYR A 55 -12.28 2.21 -8.40
N SER A 56 -12.40 2.87 -9.55
CA SER A 56 -13.57 2.81 -10.45
C SER A 56 -13.91 1.39 -10.94
N ASN A 57 -12.88 0.54 -11.12
CA ASN A 57 -13.02 -0.88 -11.45
C ASN A 57 -12.33 -1.76 -10.39
N GLY A 58 -12.55 -1.43 -9.11
CA GLY A 58 -11.84 -2.06 -7.99
C GLY A 58 -10.33 -1.85 -8.08
N CYS A 59 -9.53 -2.82 -7.62
CA CYS A 59 -8.06 -2.69 -7.65
C CYS A 59 -7.47 -2.75 -9.06
N MET A 60 -8.23 -3.18 -10.07
CA MET A 60 -7.70 -3.25 -11.44
C MET A 60 -7.37 -1.86 -11.99
N SER A 61 -8.10 -0.83 -11.56
CA SER A 61 -7.84 0.56 -11.96
C SER A 61 -6.66 1.21 -11.23
N ALA A 62 -6.14 0.60 -10.16
CA ALA A 62 -5.04 1.19 -9.39
C ALA A 62 -3.72 1.27 -10.17
N GLY A 63 -3.60 0.53 -11.29
CA GLY A 63 -2.43 0.53 -12.16
C GLY A 63 -1.28 -0.30 -11.59
N SER A 64 -0.06 -0.01 -12.05
CA SER A 64 1.17 -0.69 -11.61
C SER A 64 1.61 -0.21 -10.22
N HIS A 65 2.69 -0.80 -9.69
CA HIS A 65 3.37 -0.25 -8.52
C HIS A 65 3.82 1.18 -8.79
N PHE A 66 3.67 2.08 -7.81
CA PHE A 66 4.17 3.44 -7.91
C PHE A 66 5.70 3.43 -8.03
N ASN A 67 6.20 3.80 -9.21
CA ASN A 67 7.62 3.70 -9.56
C ASN A 67 8.12 4.98 -10.26
N PRO A 68 8.22 6.10 -9.54
CA PRO A 68 8.64 7.37 -10.12
C PRO A 68 10.10 7.36 -10.61
N LEU A 69 10.90 6.36 -10.22
CA LEU A 69 12.32 6.24 -10.57
C LEU A 69 12.60 5.19 -11.65
N GLY A 70 11.56 4.52 -12.19
CA GLY A 70 11.70 3.55 -13.28
C GLY A 70 12.62 2.36 -12.94
N LYS A 71 12.60 1.89 -11.70
CA LYS A 71 13.44 0.78 -11.22
C LYS A 71 12.74 -0.57 -11.35
N THR A 72 13.52 -1.66 -11.34
CA THR A 72 12.98 -3.01 -11.25
C THR A 72 12.42 -3.25 -9.86
N HIS A 73 11.31 -3.98 -9.75
CA HIS A 73 10.70 -4.28 -8.46
C HIS A 73 11.65 -5.01 -7.50
N GLY A 74 11.72 -4.55 -6.26
CA GLY A 74 12.33 -5.30 -5.16
C GLY A 74 11.68 -5.04 -3.80
N GLY A 75 12.27 -5.65 -2.76
CA GLY A 75 11.82 -5.48 -1.38
C GLY A 75 12.23 -4.14 -0.78
N PRO A 76 11.67 -3.75 0.38
CA PRO A 76 11.97 -2.46 1.02
C PRO A 76 13.45 -2.24 1.37
N ASP A 77 14.16 -3.32 1.69
CA ASP A 77 15.59 -3.32 2.05
C ASP A 77 16.50 -3.80 0.90
N SER A 78 15.95 -3.93 -0.32
CA SER A 78 16.75 -4.31 -1.48
C SER A 78 17.49 -3.09 -2.06
N ASP A 79 18.68 -3.33 -2.60
CA ASP A 79 19.45 -2.32 -3.35
C ASP A 79 18.72 -1.82 -4.61
N ILE A 80 17.74 -2.60 -5.09
CA ILE A 80 16.86 -2.28 -6.22
C ILE A 80 15.43 -2.26 -5.68
N ARG A 81 14.74 -1.12 -5.76
CA ARG A 81 13.40 -0.93 -5.22
C ARG A 81 12.37 -0.80 -6.33
#